data_AF-A0A835TDU8-F1
#
_entry.id   AF-A0A835TDU8-F1
#
_cell.length_a   1.000
_cell.length_b   1.000
_cell.length_c   1.000
_cell.angle_alpha   90.00
_cell.angle_beta   90.00
_cell.angle_gamma   90.00
#
_symmetry.space_group_name_H-M   'P 1'
#
loop_
_entity.id
_entity.type
_entity.pdbx_description
1 polymer ?
#
loop_
_entity_poly.entity_id
_entity_poly.type
_entity_poly.pdbx_seq_one_letter_code
_entity_poly.pdbx_strand_id
1 'polypeptide(L)'
;MMAGGTDGRPSPAVPLLWACLLAVVLLLHLSLDLKGPDSGTYSIQTPGHAKPKASSSSSGGSSSSSSSRPGGPGARGDGTGSAAAAAAATSYSEAVGSAAAAGASRPSAKGASATALADGRERRSLSSSRSLATTTAAAGSISGGSGRVALELQLQLGLGPEVERELQRLGAQVADWDSYSPTLRSGGSSNGSSTHCSPSSSGGSSSSSSSSSSSSSSSRAAAAVRVGYYTRHTGTLWDWMAVAGALALDWERRNPAWWYAKYGMSADTAAAIWAGNGTRTLCPPQYDVLVYCDTVVDARPVLQRLVAGGGGGGQGGGSGREGGEAGGGCDKPIVLQVTNRFDWKVRDTGAYLGLMRAAAASPRVWWVTNSPFEALYMSWQGLELPPQRHLMLRPVGAAVLPPPPLPAGGSGGGGLDRSSTFAVVVKGNRAKHPDRDVLLPQLRRLGLMPSRSGGSSSSSSTAGGRIGQQALVHVYDRQYGGPAALAQHRGVVHLPYQMSIMGMYELLAAGGVYLLPSPGFFRQLRQKHRFATAFVPLLSRAAVRRRDGGRLNWTAYVEWYHPDFEQAMVYWDSWEQLQELMARPPDDPLWAAKRAAARAAMGRVRAASLQGWRGVLGQAAAAACAGAGGGGA
;
A
#
# COMPACT_ATOMS: atom_id res chain seq x y z
N MET A 1 17.02 47.22 59.27
CA MET A 1 16.99 46.14 60.30
C MET A 1 15.59 45.53 60.22
N MET A 2 15.32 44.27 59.90
CA MET A 2 16.09 43.04 60.00
C MET A 2 15.97 42.20 58.72
N ALA A 3 17.03 41.45 58.43
CA ALA A 3 17.09 40.41 57.41
C ALA A 3 16.49 39.10 57.97
N GLY A 4 15.68 38.42 57.18
CA GLY A 4 15.21 37.06 57.45
C GLY A 4 15.46 36.19 56.22
N GLY A 5 16.62 35.53 56.18
CA GLY A 5 16.96 34.55 55.16
C GLY A 5 16.24 33.24 55.40
N THR A 6 15.43 32.81 54.45
CA THR A 6 14.89 31.45 54.40
C THR A 6 15.74 30.63 53.45
N ASP A 7 16.50 29.68 54.00
CA ASP A 7 17.23 28.66 53.26
C ASP A 7 16.27 27.83 52.40
N GLY A 8 16.29 28.11 51.09
CA GLY A 8 15.56 27.37 50.07
C GLY A 8 16.21 26.02 49.80
N ARG A 9 16.14 25.07 50.73
CA ARG A 9 16.42 23.67 50.42
C ARG A 9 15.22 23.08 49.67
N PRO A 10 15.39 22.59 48.43
CA PRO A 10 14.31 22.01 47.67
C PRO A 10 13.77 20.78 48.42
N SER A 11 12.44 20.73 48.57
CA SER A 11 11.76 19.63 49.25
C SER A 11 12.12 18.29 48.58
N PRO A 12 12.54 17.27 49.37
CA PRO A 12 12.87 15.93 48.84
C PRO A 12 11.65 15.22 48.20
N ALA A 13 10.44 15.79 48.33
CA ALA A 13 9.23 15.26 47.71
C ALA A 13 9.24 15.35 46.17
N VAL A 14 9.90 16.35 45.59
CA VAL A 14 9.92 16.55 44.13
C VAL A 14 10.68 15.44 43.39
N PRO A 15 11.91 15.06 43.78
CA PRO A 15 12.61 13.94 43.14
C PRO A 15 11.91 12.60 43.36
N LEU A 16 11.25 12.40 44.50
CA LEU A 16 10.47 11.18 44.77
C LEU A 16 9.26 11.06 43.83
N LEU A 17 8.54 12.17 43.60
CA LEU A 17 7.41 12.20 42.67
C LEU A 17 7.85 11.91 41.23
N TRP A 18 9.00 12.47 40.81
CA TRP A 18 9.58 12.19 39.50
C TRP A 18 10.03 10.73 39.35
N ALA A 19 10.65 10.15 40.38
CA ALA A 19 11.03 8.74 40.39
C ALA A 19 9.81 7.81 40.30
N CYS A 20 8.73 8.12 41.04
CA CYS A 20 7.46 7.39 40.95
C CYS A 20 6.82 7.50 39.56
N LEU A 21 6.84 8.70 38.96
CA LEU A 21 6.28 8.90 37.61
C LEU A 21 7.08 8.13 36.55
N LEU A 22 8.41 8.14 36.66
CA LEU A 22 9.31 7.39 35.78
C LEU A 22 9.08 5.87 35.92
N ALA A 23 8.92 5.38 37.16
CA ALA A 23 8.65 3.97 37.45
C ALA A 23 7.28 3.52 36.88
N VAL A 24 6.25 4.36 36.95
CA VAL A 24 4.94 4.07 36.34
C VAL A 24 5.03 4.04 34.82
N VAL A 25 5.79 4.95 34.20
CA VAL A 25 6.02 4.94 32.74
C VAL A 25 6.81 3.70 32.31
N LEU A 26 7.83 3.30 33.06
CA LEU A 26 8.61 2.08 32.83
C LEU A 26 7.75 0.82 33.00
N LEU A 27 6.92 0.74 34.04
CA LEU A 27 5.99 -0.38 34.26
C LEU A 27 4.91 -0.47 33.17
N LEU A 28 4.42 0.67 32.68
CA LEU A 28 3.51 0.71 31.53
C LEU A 28 4.20 0.25 30.25
N HIS A 29 5.46 0.63 30.05
CA HIS A 29 6.24 0.15 28.90
C HIS A 29 6.52 -1.35 28.96
N LEU A 30 6.92 -1.87 30.12
CA LEU A 30 7.17 -3.30 30.33
C LEU A 30 5.88 -4.14 30.26
N SER A 31 4.75 -3.62 30.74
CA SER A 31 3.45 -4.30 30.64
C SER A 31 2.90 -4.35 29.21
N LEU A 32 3.36 -3.46 28.33
CA LEU A 32 3.06 -3.51 26.89
C LEU A 32 3.96 -4.51 26.15
N ASP A 33 5.11 -4.88 26.71
CA ASP A 33 6.08 -5.84 26.15
C ASP A 33 5.83 -7.29 26.64
N LEU A 34 5.15 -7.48 27.78
CA LEU A 34 4.87 -8.80 28.36
C LEU A 34 3.68 -9.55 27.75
N LYS A 35 3.08 -9.05 26.65
CA LYS A 35 2.19 -9.88 25.82
C LYS A 35 3.04 -10.73 24.87
N GLY A 36 3.59 -11.81 25.43
CA GLY A 36 4.27 -12.87 24.69
C GLY A 36 3.40 -13.48 23.57
N PRO A 37 4.02 -14.14 22.58
CA PRO A 37 3.42 -14.49 21.31
C PRO A 37 2.62 -15.80 21.35
N ASP A 38 1.67 -15.94 22.27
CA ASP A 38 0.72 -17.07 22.25
C ASP A 38 -0.62 -16.63 21.64
N SER A 39 -0.59 -16.35 20.33
CA SER A 39 -1.79 -16.47 19.51
C SER A 39 -1.67 -17.76 18.72
N GLY A 40 -2.35 -18.80 19.22
CA GLY A 40 -2.39 -20.13 18.62
C GLY A 40 -2.55 -20.08 17.11
N THR A 41 -1.66 -20.78 16.43
CA THR A 41 -1.79 -21.17 15.03
C THR A 41 -3.04 -22.03 14.87
N TYR A 42 -4.17 -21.42 14.48
CA TYR A 42 -5.26 -22.14 13.86
C TYR A 42 -4.82 -22.51 12.44
N SER A 43 -4.57 -23.80 12.25
CA SER A 43 -4.47 -24.42 10.92
C SER A 43 -5.81 -24.21 10.20
N ILE A 44 -5.78 -23.45 9.11
CA ILE A 44 -6.92 -23.29 8.22
C ILE A 44 -7.01 -24.58 7.41
N GLN A 45 -7.89 -25.50 7.83
CA GLN A 45 -8.48 -26.43 6.88
C GLN A 45 -9.51 -25.65 6.05
N THR A 46 -9.18 -25.44 4.78
CA THR A 46 -10.17 -25.06 3.77
C THR A 46 -11.23 -26.16 3.70
N PRO A 47 -12.54 -25.87 3.84
CA PRO A 47 -13.57 -26.85 3.56
C PRO A 47 -13.45 -27.27 2.10
N GLY A 48 -13.19 -28.56 1.87
CA GLY A 48 -13.15 -29.13 0.53
C GLY A 48 -14.47 -28.87 -0.18
N HIS A 49 -14.41 -28.24 -1.35
CA HIS A 49 -15.55 -28.16 -2.24
C HIS A 49 -16.02 -29.57 -2.59
N ALA A 50 -17.28 -29.84 -2.27
CA ALA A 50 -17.99 -31.03 -2.71
C ALA A 50 -17.92 -31.12 -4.25
N LYS A 51 -17.32 -32.20 -4.76
CA LYS A 51 -17.38 -32.55 -6.17
C LYS A 51 -18.86 -32.66 -6.59
N PRO A 52 -19.25 -32.15 -7.77
CA PRO A 52 -20.58 -32.44 -8.30
C PRO A 52 -20.69 -33.95 -8.56
N LYS A 53 -21.72 -34.57 -7.97
CA LYS A 53 -22.13 -35.95 -8.27
C LYS A 53 -22.50 -36.00 -9.74
N ALA A 54 -21.66 -36.63 -10.55
CA ALA A 54 -22.03 -37.11 -11.86
C ALA A 54 -23.05 -38.24 -11.69
N SER A 55 -24.24 -38.07 -12.26
CA SER A 55 -25.20 -39.14 -12.47
C SER A 55 -24.68 -40.06 -13.58
N SER A 56 -24.31 -41.28 -13.22
CA SER A 56 -24.12 -42.37 -14.19
C SER A 56 -25.06 -43.51 -13.85
N SER A 57 -26.00 -43.74 -14.77
CA SER A 57 -26.79 -44.95 -14.90
C SER A 57 -25.92 -46.16 -15.31
N SER A 58 -26.47 -47.33 -15.01
CA SER A 58 -26.28 -48.65 -15.63
C SER A 58 -25.01 -49.48 -15.37
N SER A 59 -25.28 -50.61 -14.70
CA SER A 59 -24.99 -52.00 -15.08
C SER A 59 -23.57 -52.58 -15.01
N GLY A 60 -23.44 -53.58 -14.12
CA GLY A 60 -22.96 -54.92 -14.49
C GLY A 60 -21.46 -55.18 -14.39
N GLY A 61 -21.09 -56.29 -13.75
CA GLY A 61 -19.77 -56.93 -13.96
C GLY A 61 -19.04 -57.37 -12.70
N SER A 62 -19.30 -58.61 -12.29
CA SER A 62 -18.52 -59.45 -11.39
C SER A 62 -17.13 -59.80 -11.93
N SER A 63 -16.11 -59.91 -11.06
CA SER A 63 -15.17 -61.05 -10.90
C SER A 63 -13.78 -60.65 -10.34
N SER A 64 -13.29 -61.47 -9.38
CA SER A 64 -11.92 -62.00 -9.11
C SER A 64 -10.68 -61.15 -9.49
N SER A 65 -9.52 -61.14 -8.81
CA SER A 65 -8.88 -61.95 -7.75
C SER A 65 -7.43 -61.46 -7.57
N SER A 66 -6.83 -61.67 -6.39
CA SER A 66 -5.36 -61.81 -6.09
C SER A 66 -4.47 -60.56 -6.32
N SER A 67 -3.38 -60.25 -5.61
CA SER A 67 -2.39 -61.02 -4.84
C SER A 67 -1.45 -60.08 -4.02
N SER A 68 -0.75 -60.67 -3.03
CA SER A 68 0.56 -60.27 -2.41
C SER A 68 0.74 -58.96 -1.60
N ARG A 69 0.62 -59.09 -0.25
CA ARG A 69 1.68 -59.00 0.83
C ARG A 69 3.06 -58.32 0.53
N PRO A 70 3.87 -57.95 1.56
CA PRO A 70 3.67 -56.93 2.61
C PRO A 70 4.93 -56.02 2.82
N GLY A 71 4.82 -54.95 3.63
CA GLY A 71 6.00 -54.20 4.12
C GLY A 71 5.63 -53.30 5.29
N GLY A 72 6.05 -53.66 6.51
CA GLY A 72 5.76 -52.92 7.74
C GLY A 72 6.70 -51.74 7.97
N PRO A 73 6.45 -50.95 9.03
CA PRO A 73 7.53 -50.21 9.69
C PRO A 73 7.63 -50.54 11.17
N GLY A 74 8.85 -50.85 11.60
CA GLY A 74 9.23 -51.07 12.97
C GLY A 74 9.60 -49.78 13.72
N ALA A 75 9.56 -49.93 15.04
CA ALA A 75 10.37 -49.29 16.07
C ALA A 75 10.28 -47.76 16.23
N ARG A 76 9.52 -47.37 17.26
CA ARG A 76 9.76 -46.19 18.10
C ARG A 76 11.02 -46.43 18.93
N GLY A 77 11.93 -45.46 18.94
CA GLY A 77 13.04 -45.36 19.87
C GLY A 77 12.99 -44.01 20.56
N ASP A 78 12.67 -44.01 21.85
CA ASP A 78 12.86 -42.90 22.76
C ASP A 78 14.36 -42.68 23.01
N GLY A 79 14.78 -41.43 23.00
CA GLY A 79 16.16 -41.03 23.29
C GLY A 79 16.17 -39.70 24.01
N THR A 80 16.33 -39.78 25.33
CA THR A 80 16.56 -38.70 26.29
C THR A 80 18.03 -38.25 26.27
N GLY A 81 18.25 -37.00 26.70
CA GLY A 81 19.57 -36.43 27.03
C GLY A 81 20.06 -35.42 25.98
N SER A 82 20.75 -34.33 26.31
CA SER A 82 21.16 -33.78 27.60
C SER A 82 21.42 -32.28 27.37
N ALA A 83 21.23 -31.48 28.41
CA ALA A 83 21.54 -30.06 28.44
C ALA A 83 23.06 -29.83 28.45
N ALA A 84 23.52 -28.86 27.67
CA ALA A 84 24.81 -28.20 27.88
C ALA A 84 24.69 -26.73 27.48
N ALA A 85 24.54 -25.88 28.49
CA ALA A 85 24.64 -24.44 28.38
C ALA A 85 26.12 -24.04 28.29
N ALA A 86 26.48 -23.23 27.30
CA ALA A 86 27.74 -22.52 27.26
C ALA A 86 27.45 -21.03 27.18
N ALA A 87 27.66 -20.36 28.32
CA ALA A 87 27.69 -18.91 28.43
C ALA A 87 29.01 -18.39 27.87
N ALA A 88 28.95 -17.44 26.94
CA ALA A 88 30.08 -16.61 26.57
C ALA A 88 29.66 -15.15 26.70
N ALA A 89 30.02 -14.56 27.84
CA ALA A 89 30.06 -13.13 28.02
C ALA A 89 31.30 -12.59 27.30
N THR A 90 31.14 -11.59 26.44
CA THR A 90 32.28 -10.82 25.93
C THR A 90 31.99 -9.35 26.16
N SER A 91 32.82 -8.78 27.02
CA SER A 91 32.91 -7.38 27.39
C SER A 91 33.33 -6.52 26.20
N TYR A 92 32.60 -5.43 25.96
CA TYR A 92 33.06 -4.33 25.11
C TYR A 92 33.64 -3.24 26.02
N SER A 93 34.95 -3.01 25.89
CA SER A 93 35.65 -1.89 26.48
C SER A 93 35.57 -0.68 25.56
N GLU A 94 35.30 0.48 26.17
CA GLU A 94 35.34 1.79 25.54
C GLU A 94 36.77 2.16 25.15
N ALA A 95 36.98 2.60 23.91
CA ALA A 95 38.15 3.35 23.50
C ALA A 95 37.70 4.67 22.90
N VAL A 96 37.80 5.72 23.72
CA VAL A 96 37.64 7.12 23.34
C VAL A 96 38.91 7.56 22.63
N GLY A 97 38.81 7.78 21.31
CA GLY A 97 39.87 8.37 20.49
C GLY A 97 39.44 9.73 19.97
N SER A 98 39.99 10.78 20.58
CA SER A 98 39.91 12.18 20.12
C SER A 98 40.84 12.41 18.93
N ALA A 99 40.36 13.05 17.86
CA ALA A 99 41.21 13.71 16.88
C ALA A 99 40.51 14.92 16.24
N ALA A 100 41.19 16.07 16.37
CA ALA A 100 40.88 17.41 15.90
C ALA A 100 40.83 17.51 14.36
N ALA A 101 39.87 18.22 13.78
CA ALA A 101 39.88 19.64 13.38
C ALA A 101 40.66 19.98 12.09
N ALA A 102 39.90 20.25 11.03
CA ALA A 102 40.13 21.25 9.98
C ALA A 102 38.75 21.40 9.28
N GLY A 103 38.12 22.55 9.09
CA GLY A 103 38.62 23.89 8.85
C GLY A 103 38.01 24.36 7.53
N ALA A 104 36.75 24.83 7.51
CA ALA A 104 36.18 25.49 6.35
C ALA A 104 35.10 26.51 6.77
N SER A 105 35.43 27.76 6.48
CA SER A 105 34.73 29.02 6.76
C SER A 105 33.37 29.16 6.08
N ARG A 106 32.39 29.72 6.81
CA ARG A 106 31.20 30.36 6.24
C ARG A 106 31.04 31.77 6.83
N PRO A 107 30.72 32.80 6.02
CA PRO A 107 30.59 34.16 6.52
C PRO A 107 29.23 34.37 7.22
N SER A 108 29.31 35.16 8.29
CA SER A 108 28.22 35.62 9.13
C SER A 108 27.53 36.83 8.50
N ALA A 109 26.19 36.83 8.49
CA ALA A 109 25.40 38.06 8.41
C ALA A 109 24.55 38.14 9.69
N LYS A 110 24.85 39.16 10.50
CA LYS A 110 24.15 39.56 11.73
C LYS A 110 22.93 40.42 11.42
N GLY A 111 21.96 40.38 12.34
CA GLY A 111 20.92 41.40 12.55
C GLY A 111 19.52 40.81 12.35
N ALA A 112 18.55 40.96 13.25
CA ALA A 112 18.46 41.70 14.50
C ALA A 112 17.36 41.08 15.37
N SER A 113 17.46 41.36 16.67
CA SER A 113 16.56 40.98 17.75
C SER A 113 15.19 41.66 17.63
N ALA A 114 14.11 40.98 18.04
CA ALA A 114 12.95 41.61 18.68
C ALA A 114 12.09 40.59 19.43
N THR A 115 12.13 40.72 20.75
CA THR A 115 11.23 40.17 21.75
C THR A 115 9.85 40.81 21.63
N ALA A 116 8.76 40.04 21.66
CA ALA A 116 7.45 40.53 22.09
C ALA A 116 6.57 39.38 22.60
N LEU A 117 6.25 39.45 23.89
CA LEU A 117 5.07 38.83 24.49
C LEU A 117 3.80 39.44 23.88
N ALA A 118 2.79 38.62 23.59
CA ALA A 118 1.40 38.96 23.85
C ALA A 118 0.49 37.73 23.80
N ASP A 119 -0.29 37.64 24.86
CA ASP A 119 -1.50 36.87 25.07
C ASP A 119 -2.58 37.23 24.01
N GLY A 120 -3.49 36.30 23.67
CA GLY A 120 -4.46 36.59 22.62
C GLY A 120 -5.34 35.42 22.18
N ARG A 121 -6.35 35.14 23.00
CA ARG A 121 -7.55 34.35 22.67
C ARG A 121 -8.27 35.00 21.48
N GLU A 122 -8.41 34.33 20.34
CA GLU A 122 -9.36 34.78 19.31
C GLU A 122 -9.97 33.63 18.52
N ARG A 123 -11.31 33.54 18.61
CA ARG A 123 -12.17 32.77 17.69
C ARG A 123 -12.13 33.47 16.34
N ARG A 124 -11.69 32.80 15.27
CA ARG A 124 -11.95 33.25 13.91
C ARG A 124 -12.78 32.22 13.15
N SER A 125 -14.03 32.63 12.93
CA SER A 125 -14.85 32.29 11.77
C SER A 125 -14.03 32.55 10.50
N LEU A 126 -13.77 31.49 9.73
CA LEU A 126 -13.21 31.61 8.39
C LEU A 126 -14.37 31.64 7.40
N SER A 127 -14.83 32.85 7.08
CA SER A 127 -15.41 33.13 5.77
C SER A 127 -14.25 33.45 4.84
N SER A 128 -13.96 32.56 3.90
CA SER A 128 -13.04 32.84 2.81
C SER A 128 -13.76 32.53 1.50
N SER A 129 -14.44 33.55 1.00
CA SER A 129 -14.93 33.64 -0.37
C SER A 129 -13.72 33.72 -1.29
N ARG A 130 -13.27 32.56 -1.80
CA ARG A 130 -12.44 32.51 -3.01
C ARG A 130 -13.36 32.28 -4.20
N SER A 131 -13.34 33.27 -5.10
CA SER A 131 -13.89 33.24 -6.44
C SER A 131 -13.47 31.94 -7.15
N LEU A 132 -14.46 31.09 -7.41
CA LEU A 132 -14.36 29.98 -8.36
C LEU A 132 -14.51 30.59 -9.75
N ALA A 133 -13.42 30.57 -10.52
CA ALA A 133 -13.48 30.79 -11.96
C ALA A 133 -14.48 29.80 -12.56
N THR A 134 -15.55 30.35 -13.13
CA THR A 134 -16.64 29.60 -13.75
C THR A 134 -16.14 29.05 -15.08
N THR A 135 -15.77 27.76 -15.12
CA THR A 135 -15.66 27.05 -16.40
C THR A 135 -17.08 26.79 -16.88
N THR A 136 -17.58 27.65 -17.77
CA THR A 136 -18.82 27.43 -18.50
C THR A 136 -18.64 26.21 -19.41
N ALA A 137 -19.07 25.04 -18.92
CA ALA A 137 -19.38 23.92 -19.78
C ALA A 137 -20.70 24.23 -20.50
N ALA A 138 -20.64 24.34 -21.81
CA ALA A 138 -21.81 24.53 -22.66
C ALA A 138 -22.78 23.34 -22.49
N ALA A 139 -23.87 23.58 -21.77
CA ALA A 139 -25.00 22.66 -21.72
C ALA A 139 -25.80 22.82 -23.02
N GLY A 140 -25.53 21.95 -23.99
CA GLY A 140 -26.41 21.77 -25.14
C GLY A 140 -27.74 21.18 -24.67
N SER A 141 -28.83 21.92 -24.90
CA SER A 141 -30.20 21.44 -24.72
C SER A 141 -30.47 20.30 -25.69
N ILE A 142 -30.58 19.07 -25.18
CA ILE A 142 -31.09 17.91 -25.94
C ILE A 142 -32.52 17.67 -25.45
N SER A 143 -33.48 18.18 -26.22
CA SER A 143 -34.90 17.90 -26.03
C SER A 143 -35.28 16.60 -26.74
N GLY A 144 -35.97 15.72 -26.02
CA GLY A 144 -36.98 14.83 -26.61
C GLY A 144 -36.47 13.54 -27.26
N GLY A 145 -36.12 12.55 -26.44
CA GLY A 145 -35.93 11.17 -26.88
C GLY A 145 -36.01 10.21 -25.70
N SER A 146 -37.23 9.78 -25.34
CA SER A 146 -37.47 8.73 -24.34
C SER A 146 -37.06 7.36 -24.92
N GLY A 147 -35.76 7.16 -25.09
CA GLY A 147 -35.15 5.89 -25.46
C GLY A 147 -33.95 5.68 -24.57
N ARG A 148 -34.02 4.64 -23.72
CA ARG A 148 -32.96 4.10 -22.85
C ARG A 148 -31.55 4.59 -23.21
N VAL A 149 -31.16 5.75 -22.69
CA VAL A 149 -29.75 6.05 -22.45
C VAL A 149 -29.44 5.25 -21.20
N ALA A 150 -29.19 3.96 -21.37
CA ALA A 150 -28.34 3.26 -20.43
C ALA A 150 -27.07 4.10 -20.43
N LEU A 151 -26.89 4.91 -19.39
CA LEU A 151 -25.67 5.67 -19.16
C LEU A 151 -24.59 4.60 -19.19
N GLU A 152 -23.94 4.46 -20.34
CA GLU A 152 -22.76 3.65 -20.50
C GLU A 152 -21.71 4.41 -19.71
N LEU A 153 -21.75 4.21 -18.40
CA LEU A 153 -20.71 4.52 -17.43
C LEU A 153 -19.54 3.59 -17.80
N GLN A 154 -19.03 3.73 -19.02
CA GLN A 154 -17.67 3.36 -19.34
C GLN A 154 -16.84 4.15 -18.35
N LEU A 155 -16.31 3.42 -17.37
CA LEU A 155 -15.32 3.90 -16.44
C LEU A 155 -14.11 4.28 -17.29
N GLN A 156 -14.11 5.49 -17.84
CA GLN A 156 -12.96 6.07 -18.49
C GLN A 156 -11.97 6.33 -17.36
N LEU A 157 -11.14 5.31 -17.10
CA LEU A 157 -9.97 5.40 -16.24
C LEU A 157 -8.91 6.29 -16.90
N GLY A 158 -9.20 6.97 -18.01
CA GLY A 158 -8.24 7.81 -18.72
C GLY A 158 -6.96 7.05 -19.09
N LEU A 159 -7.04 5.72 -19.11
CA LEU A 159 -6.02 4.85 -19.68
C LEU A 159 -6.39 4.70 -21.17
N GLY A 160 -5.43 4.30 -22.00
CA GLY A 160 -5.76 3.99 -23.39
C GLY A 160 -6.90 2.94 -23.44
N PRO A 161 -7.86 3.04 -24.37
CA PRO A 161 -9.04 2.16 -24.40
C PRO A 161 -8.67 0.67 -24.58
N GLU A 162 -7.50 0.38 -25.15
CA GLU A 162 -6.94 -0.97 -25.21
C GLU A 162 -6.52 -1.49 -23.83
N VAL A 163 -5.82 -0.66 -23.05
CA VAL A 163 -5.39 -1.00 -21.68
C VAL A 163 -6.62 -1.23 -20.79
N GLU A 164 -7.64 -0.39 -20.89
CA GLU A 164 -8.87 -0.54 -20.11
C GLU A 164 -9.61 -1.84 -20.45
N ARG A 165 -9.77 -2.14 -21.75
CA ARG A 165 -10.42 -3.39 -22.20
C ARG A 165 -9.65 -4.62 -21.73
N GLU A 166 -8.32 -4.59 -21.82
CA GLU A 166 -7.49 -5.72 -21.38
C GLU A 166 -7.56 -5.91 -19.87
N LEU A 167 -7.51 -4.82 -19.08
CA LEU A 167 -7.73 -4.89 -17.64
C LEU A 167 -9.10 -5.51 -17.34
N GLN A 168 -10.18 -4.99 -17.91
CA GLN A 168 -11.53 -5.51 -17.70
C GLN A 168 -11.66 -6.99 -18.08
N ARG A 169 -11.06 -7.39 -19.22
CA ARG A 169 -11.01 -8.79 -19.67
C ARG A 169 -10.31 -9.68 -18.64
N LEU A 170 -9.16 -9.25 -18.13
CA LEU A 170 -8.42 -9.98 -17.10
C LEU A 170 -9.17 -10.00 -15.77
N GLY A 171 -9.83 -8.90 -15.39
CA GLY A 171 -10.70 -8.79 -14.22
C GLY A 171 -11.86 -9.78 -14.24
N ALA A 172 -12.52 -9.90 -15.39
CA ALA A 172 -13.65 -10.80 -15.56
C ALA A 172 -13.27 -12.28 -15.54
N GLN A 173 -12.03 -12.63 -15.93
CA GLN A 173 -11.55 -14.01 -15.99
C GLN A 173 -11.15 -14.58 -14.63
N VAL A 174 -10.99 -13.75 -13.60
CA VAL A 174 -10.43 -14.21 -12.34
C VAL A 174 -11.53 -14.44 -11.31
N ALA A 175 -11.92 -15.70 -11.19
CA ALA A 175 -12.81 -16.18 -10.14
C ALA A 175 -12.07 -16.46 -8.81
N ASP A 176 -10.79 -16.84 -8.88
CA ASP A 176 -9.94 -17.13 -7.73
C ASP A 176 -8.54 -16.52 -7.94
N TRP A 177 -8.18 -15.57 -7.09
CA TRP A 177 -6.98 -14.74 -7.25
C TRP A 177 -5.69 -15.46 -6.83
N ASP A 178 -5.80 -16.47 -5.97
CA ASP A 178 -4.68 -17.30 -5.57
C ASP A 178 -4.39 -18.39 -6.63
N SER A 179 -5.36 -18.66 -7.52
CA SER A 179 -5.25 -19.63 -8.63
C SER A 179 -4.48 -19.11 -9.84
N TYR A 180 -4.16 -17.81 -9.91
CA TYR A 180 -3.45 -17.28 -11.06
C TYR A 180 -2.06 -17.90 -11.16
N SER A 181 -1.70 -18.32 -12.38
CA SER A 181 -0.38 -18.84 -12.75
C SER A 181 0.74 -18.03 -12.05
N PRO A 182 1.82 -18.68 -11.60
CA PRO A 182 2.95 -18.01 -10.95
C PRO A 182 3.60 -16.95 -11.83
N THR A 183 3.29 -17.00 -13.13
CA THR A 183 3.71 -16.10 -14.19
C THR A 183 2.48 -15.55 -14.92
N LEU A 184 2.30 -14.22 -14.87
CA LEU A 184 1.41 -13.44 -15.74
C LEU A 184 2.30 -12.51 -16.58
N ARG A 185 2.11 -12.49 -17.90
CA ARG A 185 2.91 -11.68 -18.84
C ARG A 185 2.02 -10.74 -19.64
N SER A 186 2.57 -9.60 -20.07
CA SER A 186 1.99 -8.79 -21.15
C SER A 186 1.87 -9.62 -22.42
N GLY A 187 0.71 -9.58 -23.09
CA GLY A 187 0.40 -10.38 -24.29
C GLY A 187 1.14 -9.98 -25.58
N GLY A 188 2.33 -9.39 -25.47
CA GLY A 188 3.16 -9.03 -26.62
C GLY A 188 3.79 -10.28 -27.25
N SER A 189 3.64 -10.41 -28.57
CA SER A 189 4.22 -11.51 -29.36
C SER A 189 5.73 -11.62 -29.10
N SER A 190 6.15 -12.73 -28.50
CA SER A 190 7.49 -12.99 -27.99
C SER A 190 8.55 -13.29 -29.06
N ASN A 191 8.36 -12.87 -30.31
CA ASN A 191 9.26 -13.21 -31.43
C ASN A 191 10.28 -12.11 -31.78
N GLY A 192 10.39 -11.06 -30.97
CA GLY A 192 11.44 -10.04 -31.13
C GLY A 192 12.76 -10.51 -30.52
N SER A 193 13.77 -10.77 -31.36
CA SER A 193 15.17 -10.94 -30.95
C SER A 193 15.61 -9.82 -30.00
N SER A 194 15.98 -10.18 -28.76
CA SER A 194 16.39 -9.21 -27.75
C SER A 194 17.78 -8.68 -28.05
N THR A 195 17.88 -7.48 -28.61
CA THR A 195 19.15 -6.74 -28.60
C THR A 195 19.38 -6.23 -27.17
N HIS A 196 20.24 -6.93 -26.42
CA HIS A 196 20.83 -6.42 -25.18
C HIS A 196 21.47 -5.05 -25.44
N CYS A 197 21.47 -4.16 -24.42
CA CYS A 197 22.04 -2.80 -24.47
C CYS A 197 23.38 -2.83 -25.20
N SER A 198 23.38 -2.56 -26.51
CA SER A 198 24.60 -2.49 -27.28
C SER A 198 25.08 -1.07 -27.07
N PRO A 199 26.22 -0.85 -26.40
CA PRO A 199 26.75 0.49 -26.24
C PRO A 199 26.89 1.07 -27.65
N SER A 200 26.20 2.18 -27.91
CA SER A 200 26.38 2.90 -29.16
C SER A 200 27.81 3.43 -29.14
N SER A 201 28.69 2.75 -29.87
CA SER A 201 30.05 3.20 -30.08
C SER A 201 30.00 4.52 -30.84
N SER A 202 30.14 5.62 -30.10
CA SER A 202 30.40 6.94 -30.65
C SER A 202 31.82 6.95 -31.19
N GLY A 203 32.02 6.28 -32.33
CA GLY A 203 33.26 6.30 -33.09
C GLY A 203 33.48 7.70 -33.67
N GLY A 204 34.61 8.30 -33.33
CA GLY A 204 35.04 9.61 -33.80
C GLY A 204 35.07 9.68 -35.33
N SER A 205 34.47 10.74 -35.87
CA SER A 205 34.52 11.07 -37.29
C SER A 205 35.71 12.00 -37.55
N SER A 206 36.69 11.52 -38.30
CA SER A 206 37.58 12.36 -39.09
C SER A 206 37.10 12.41 -40.55
N SER A 207 36.79 13.64 -40.98
CA SER A 207 36.88 14.20 -42.34
C SER A 207 36.15 13.58 -43.54
N SER A 208 35.24 14.42 -44.09
CA SER A 208 34.98 14.71 -45.51
C SER A 208 34.52 13.62 -46.46
N SER A 209 33.27 13.70 -46.92
CA SER A 209 32.91 14.29 -48.22
C SER A 209 31.44 14.06 -48.57
N SER A 210 30.88 15.06 -49.23
CA SER A 210 29.50 15.24 -49.67
C SER A 210 28.95 14.11 -50.53
N SER A 211 27.88 13.46 -50.08
CA SER A 211 26.88 12.86 -50.97
C SER A 211 25.52 12.78 -50.26
N SER A 212 24.54 13.44 -50.85
CA SER A 212 23.16 13.53 -50.43
C SER A 212 22.42 12.21 -50.71
N SER A 213 22.50 11.27 -49.78
CA SER A 213 21.63 10.11 -49.73
C SER A 213 20.66 10.28 -48.57
N SER A 214 19.37 10.34 -48.91
CA SER A 214 18.24 10.36 -47.97
C SER A 214 18.18 9.02 -47.25
N SER A 215 19.08 8.81 -46.29
CA SER A 215 19.02 7.69 -45.36
C SER A 215 17.85 7.93 -44.43
N SER A 216 16.75 7.22 -44.67
CA SER A 216 15.68 7.01 -43.69
C SER A 216 16.32 6.36 -42.47
N SER A 217 16.79 7.20 -41.54
CA SER A 217 17.22 6.79 -40.21
C SER A 217 15.98 6.23 -39.51
N SER A 218 15.70 4.96 -39.77
CA SER A 218 14.79 4.15 -39.01
C SER A 218 15.33 4.16 -37.59
N SER A 219 14.83 5.11 -36.80
CA SER A 219 15.10 5.21 -35.37
C SER A 219 14.77 3.85 -34.80
N ARG A 220 15.80 3.04 -34.53
CA ARG A 220 15.65 1.74 -33.89
C ARG A 220 14.85 2.00 -32.63
N ALA A 221 13.60 1.52 -32.62
CA ALA A 221 12.76 1.62 -31.44
C ALA A 221 13.56 1.03 -30.29
N ALA A 222 13.84 1.84 -29.26
CA ALA A 222 14.55 1.37 -28.09
C ALA A 222 13.81 0.13 -27.57
N ALA A 223 14.55 -0.98 -27.39
CA ALA A 223 13.95 -2.21 -26.91
C ALA A 223 13.18 -1.93 -25.61
N ALA A 224 11.96 -2.47 -25.50
CA ALA A 224 11.13 -2.27 -24.32
C ALA A 224 11.82 -2.83 -23.08
N VAL A 225 11.82 -2.07 -21.99
CA VAL A 225 12.39 -2.49 -20.70
C VAL A 225 11.61 -3.69 -20.17
N ARG A 226 12.32 -4.78 -19.87
CA ARG A 226 11.73 -6.00 -19.30
C ARG A 226 11.72 -5.93 -17.78
N VAL A 227 10.53 -5.99 -17.19
CA VAL A 227 10.35 -5.78 -15.74
C VAL A 227 9.88 -7.06 -15.05
N GLY A 228 10.64 -7.53 -14.06
CA GLY A 228 10.17 -8.54 -13.12
C GLY A 228 9.41 -7.89 -11.97
N TYR A 229 8.10 -8.09 -11.88
CA TYR A 229 7.25 -7.48 -10.84
C TYR A 229 6.85 -8.49 -9.76
N TYR A 230 7.40 -8.32 -8.56
CA TYR A 230 7.23 -9.22 -7.42
C TYR A 230 6.18 -8.65 -6.46
N THR A 231 5.05 -9.33 -6.30
CA THR A 231 4.02 -8.99 -5.32
C THR A 231 3.25 -10.21 -4.84
N ARG A 232 2.88 -10.23 -3.56
CA ARG A 232 1.90 -11.16 -3.00
C ARG A 232 0.48 -10.58 -2.96
N HIS A 233 0.32 -9.27 -3.15
CA HIS A 233 -0.94 -8.57 -2.93
C HIS A 233 -1.65 -8.27 -4.25
N THR A 234 -2.88 -8.76 -4.39
CA THR A 234 -3.67 -8.63 -5.62
C THR A 234 -4.04 -7.18 -5.93
N GLY A 235 -4.32 -6.38 -4.91
CA GLY A 235 -4.52 -4.94 -5.07
C GLY A 235 -3.37 -4.31 -5.86
N THR A 236 -2.13 -4.42 -5.38
CA THR A 236 -1.00 -3.73 -6.03
C THR A 236 -0.66 -4.30 -7.40
N LEU A 237 -1.06 -5.54 -7.70
CA LEU A 237 -0.97 -6.09 -9.04
C LEU A 237 -1.84 -5.32 -10.03
N TRP A 238 -3.06 -4.95 -9.66
CA TRP A 238 -3.95 -4.21 -10.55
C TRP A 238 -3.46 -2.83 -10.91
N ASP A 239 -3.00 -2.13 -9.88
CA ASP A 239 -2.38 -0.83 -10.04
C ASP A 239 -1.18 -0.92 -11.00
N TRP A 240 -0.33 -1.93 -10.79
CA TRP A 240 0.82 -2.18 -11.66
C TRP A 240 0.42 -2.55 -13.09
N MET A 241 -0.60 -3.38 -13.29
CA MET A 241 -1.06 -3.74 -14.63
C MET A 241 -1.52 -2.52 -15.42
N ALA A 242 -2.19 -1.58 -14.76
CA ALA A 242 -2.56 -0.31 -15.38
C ALA A 242 -1.35 0.56 -15.70
N VAL A 243 -0.37 0.65 -14.80
CA VAL A 243 0.91 1.34 -15.04
C VAL A 243 1.65 0.72 -16.23
N ALA A 244 1.82 -0.60 -16.22
CA ALA A 244 2.56 -1.34 -17.23
C ALA A 244 1.89 -1.27 -18.60
N GLY A 245 0.55 -1.40 -18.66
CA GLY A 245 -0.21 -1.22 -19.90
C GLY A 245 -0.09 0.20 -20.43
N ALA A 246 -0.25 1.23 -19.59
CA ALA A 246 -0.14 2.62 -20.00
C ALA A 246 1.27 3.04 -20.45
N LEU A 247 2.30 2.34 -19.97
CA LEU A 247 3.69 2.56 -20.35
C LEU A 247 4.21 1.56 -21.40
N ALA A 248 3.34 0.66 -21.89
CA ALA A 248 3.69 -0.40 -22.83
C ALA A 248 4.93 -1.21 -22.41
N LEU A 249 5.03 -1.55 -21.11
CA LEU A 249 6.15 -2.31 -20.57
C LEU A 249 6.04 -3.79 -20.96
N ASP A 250 7.18 -4.42 -21.24
CA ASP A 250 7.29 -5.87 -21.18
C ASP A 250 7.51 -6.28 -19.72
N TRP A 251 6.56 -7.00 -19.13
CA TRP A 251 6.64 -7.32 -17.71
C TRP A 251 6.11 -8.71 -17.39
N GLU A 252 6.63 -9.26 -16.29
CA GLU A 252 6.21 -10.54 -15.76
C GLU A 252 5.93 -10.45 -14.26
N ARG A 253 4.72 -10.84 -13.84
CA ARG A 253 4.41 -11.05 -12.42
C ARG A 253 5.17 -12.25 -11.89
N ARG A 254 5.74 -12.12 -10.69
CA ARG A 254 6.22 -13.21 -9.86
C ARG A 254 5.53 -13.14 -8.50
N ASN A 255 4.97 -14.26 -8.02
CA ASN A 255 4.34 -14.32 -6.69
C ASN A 255 5.30 -14.93 -5.66
N PRO A 256 5.88 -14.13 -4.74
CA PRO A 256 6.84 -14.66 -3.78
C PRO A 256 6.26 -15.65 -2.76
N ALA A 257 4.94 -15.69 -2.58
CA ALA A 257 4.29 -16.60 -1.63
C ALA A 257 4.58 -18.08 -1.92
N TRP A 258 4.88 -18.42 -3.18
CA TRP A 258 5.15 -19.79 -3.59
C TRP A 258 6.53 -20.28 -3.15
N TRP A 259 7.50 -19.36 -3.02
CA TRP A 259 8.83 -19.67 -2.50
C TRP A 259 8.92 -19.43 -0.99
N TYR A 260 8.06 -18.57 -0.45
CA TYR A 260 8.14 -18.09 0.92
C TYR A 260 6.92 -18.53 1.73
N ALA A 261 7.09 -19.58 2.54
CA ALA A 261 5.99 -20.14 3.35
C ALA A 261 5.34 -19.13 4.32
N LYS A 262 6.04 -18.09 4.76
CA LYS A 262 5.53 -17.09 5.73
C LYS A 262 6.02 -15.67 5.39
N TYR A 263 5.25 -14.68 5.85
CA TYR A 263 5.70 -13.28 5.92
C TYR A 263 6.71 -13.09 7.03
N GLY A 264 7.60 -12.10 6.88
CA GLY A 264 8.63 -11.85 7.88
C GLY A 264 9.75 -12.87 7.76
N MET A 265 10.70 -12.59 6.89
CA MET A 265 11.82 -13.47 6.60
C MET A 265 13.05 -13.03 7.40
N SER A 266 13.70 -13.96 8.12
CA SER A 266 14.97 -13.67 8.82
C SER A 266 16.15 -13.58 7.85
N ALA A 267 17.31 -13.13 8.35
CA ALA A 267 18.54 -13.09 7.57
C ALA A 267 18.92 -14.47 7.00
N ASP A 268 18.88 -15.51 7.83
CA ASP A 268 19.32 -16.86 7.44
C ASP A 268 18.35 -17.50 6.45
N THR A 269 17.04 -17.30 6.65
CA THR A 269 16.03 -17.78 5.70
C THR A 269 16.23 -17.12 4.33
N ALA A 270 16.52 -15.82 4.31
CA ALA A 270 16.80 -15.09 3.08
C ALA A 270 18.08 -15.59 2.38
N ALA A 271 19.14 -15.86 3.14
CA ALA A 271 20.37 -16.44 2.62
C ALA A 271 20.18 -17.84 2.02
N ALA A 272 19.40 -18.70 2.71
CA ALA A 272 19.07 -20.06 2.26
C ALA A 272 18.24 -20.05 0.96
N ILE A 273 17.23 -19.18 0.88
CA ILE A 273 16.43 -18.97 -0.33
C ILE A 273 17.33 -18.58 -1.51
N TRP A 274 18.26 -17.65 -1.29
CA TRP A 274 19.18 -17.24 -2.35
C TRP A 274 20.08 -18.39 -2.79
N ALA A 275 20.67 -19.12 -1.84
CA ALA A 275 21.56 -20.23 -2.13
C ALA A 275 20.88 -21.35 -2.94
N GLY A 276 19.58 -21.59 -2.71
CA GLY A 276 18.84 -22.62 -3.43
C GLY A 276 18.54 -22.26 -4.89
N ASN A 277 17.96 -21.07 -5.15
CA ASN A 277 17.49 -20.74 -6.50
C ASN A 277 17.43 -19.22 -6.79
N GLY A 278 18.19 -18.42 -6.04
CA GLY A 278 18.08 -16.96 -6.04
C GLY A 278 18.31 -16.33 -7.41
N THR A 279 19.36 -16.72 -8.12
CA THR A 279 19.71 -16.18 -9.43
C THR A 279 18.64 -16.50 -10.49
N ARG A 280 18.09 -17.71 -10.51
CA ARG A 280 17.08 -18.11 -11.51
C ARG A 280 15.67 -17.60 -11.22
N THR A 281 15.32 -17.35 -9.95
CA THR A 281 13.95 -16.99 -9.55
C THR A 281 13.80 -15.54 -9.09
N LEU A 282 14.77 -15.02 -8.36
CA LEU A 282 14.71 -13.70 -7.74
C LEU A 282 15.53 -12.65 -8.50
N CYS A 283 16.55 -13.07 -9.25
CA CYS A 283 17.26 -12.19 -10.18
C CYS A 283 17.44 -12.78 -11.60
N PRO A 284 16.35 -13.21 -12.27
CA PRO A 284 16.44 -13.95 -13.52
C PRO A 284 17.07 -13.11 -14.65
N PRO A 285 17.98 -13.67 -15.47
CA PRO A 285 18.77 -12.93 -16.46
C PRO A 285 17.93 -12.15 -17.49
N GLN A 286 16.69 -12.59 -17.76
CA GLN A 286 15.81 -11.96 -18.75
C GLN A 286 15.19 -10.61 -18.34
N TYR A 287 15.30 -10.17 -17.08
CA TYR A 287 14.77 -8.85 -16.68
C TYR A 287 15.84 -7.77 -16.70
N ASP A 288 15.47 -6.57 -17.09
CA ASP A 288 16.36 -5.41 -17.03
C ASP A 288 16.19 -4.67 -15.69
N VAL A 289 14.99 -4.71 -15.11
CA VAL A 289 14.67 -4.10 -13.80
C VAL A 289 13.82 -5.06 -12.96
N LEU A 290 14.07 -5.10 -11.66
CA LEU A 290 13.24 -5.83 -10.68
C LEU A 290 12.43 -4.84 -9.85
N VAL A 291 11.14 -5.08 -9.68
CA VAL A 291 10.26 -4.26 -8.84
C VAL A 291 9.66 -5.14 -7.74
N TYR A 292 9.83 -4.77 -6.48
CA TYR A 292 9.22 -5.46 -5.33
C TYR A 292 8.15 -4.56 -4.70
N CYS A 293 6.90 -5.04 -4.66
CA CYS A 293 5.75 -4.23 -4.25
C CYS A 293 4.93 -4.86 -3.11
N ASP A 294 4.45 -4.01 -2.20
CA ASP A 294 3.68 -4.32 -0.96
C ASP A 294 4.47 -5.10 0.10
N THR A 295 5.29 -6.04 -0.34
CA THR A 295 6.08 -6.91 0.50
C THR A 295 7.56 -6.62 0.32
N VAL A 296 8.02 -5.42 0.71
CA VAL A 296 9.45 -5.03 0.64
C VAL A 296 10.36 -6.05 1.33
N VAL A 297 9.86 -6.73 2.37
CA VAL A 297 10.55 -7.84 3.06
C VAL A 297 10.90 -9.00 2.11
N ASP A 298 10.12 -9.23 1.06
CA ASP A 298 10.38 -10.26 0.05
C ASP A 298 11.60 -9.96 -0.82
N ALA A 299 12.03 -8.69 -0.88
CA ALA A 299 13.26 -8.31 -1.56
C ALA A 299 14.52 -8.70 -0.75
N ARG A 300 14.37 -9.11 0.52
CA ARG A 300 15.49 -9.37 1.45
C ARG A 300 16.58 -10.29 0.87
N PRO A 301 16.28 -11.46 0.26
CA PRO A 301 17.32 -12.33 -0.30
C PRO A 301 18.19 -11.63 -1.33
N VAL A 302 17.56 -10.85 -2.22
CA VAL A 302 18.25 -10.14 -3.30
C VAL A 302 19.05 -8.97 -2.74
N LEU A 303 18.47 -8.21 -1.82
CA LEU A 303 19.14 -7.07 -1.19
C LEU A 303 20.35 -7.50 -0.36
N GLN A 304 20.28 -8.61 0.38
CA GLN A 304 21.44 -9.11 1.15
C GLN A 304 22.63 -9.40 0.25
N ARG A 305 22.37 -9.99 -0.92
CA ARG A 305 23.42 -10.35 -1.87
C ARG A 305 23.94 -9.14 -2.63
N LEU A 306 23.06 -8.20 -2.96
CA LEU A 306 23.45 -6.91 -3.52
C LEU A 306 24.39 -6.15 -2.56
N VAL A 307 24.04 -6.07 -1.28
CA VAL A 307 24.81 -5.34 -0.27
C VAL A 307 26.13 -6.06 0.06
N ALA A 308 26.10 -7.40 0.23
CA ALA A 308 27.29 -8.18 0.50
C ALA A 308 28.28 -8.17 -0.68
N GLY A 309 27.79 -8.05 -1.90
CA GLY A 309 28.59 -8.11 -3.13
C GLY A 309 29.38 -6.84 -3.47
N GLY A 310 29.25 -5.74 -2.71
CA GLY A 310 30.10 -4.56 -2.97
C GLY A 310 29.48 -3.21 -2.65
N GLY A 311 29.06 -3.00 -1.41
CA GLY A 311 28.86 -1.65 -0.86
C GLY A 311 30.14 -0.79 -0.79
N GLY A 312 31.28 -1.25 -1.30
CA GLY A 312 32.49 -0.47 -1.46
C GLY A 312 33.12 -0.78 -2.80
N GLY A 313 33.33 0.23 -3.63
CA GLY A 313 34.12 0.17 -4.87
C GLY A 313 35.61 -0.11 -4.60
N GLY A 314 35.90 -1.15 -3.84
CA GLY A 314 37.23 -1.71 -3.71
C GLY A 314 37.52 -2.53 -4.95
N GLN A 315 38.21 -1.91 -5.91
CA GLN A 315 39.03 -2.57 -6.92
C GLN A 315 40.14 -3.39 -6.23
N GLY A 316 39.77 -4.38 -5.43
CA GLY A 316 40.69 -5.37 -4.90
C GLY A 316 40.97 -6.39 -5.98
N GLY A 317 41.95 -6.10 -6.83
CA GLY A 317 42.45 -6.97 -7.91
C GLY A 317 43.04 -8.28 -7.39
N GLY A 318 42.21 -9.16 -6.86
CA GLY A 318 42.55 -10.53 -6.51
C GLY A 318 42.32 -11.48 -7.69
N SER A 319 43.17 -11.37 -8.71
CA SER A 319 43.28 -12.36 -9.77
C SER A 319 43.78 -13.68 -9.19
N GLY A 320 43.04 -14.79 -9.35
CA GLY A 320 43.67 -16.11 -9.20
C GLY A 320 42.85 -17.24 -8.58
N ARG A 321 41.52 -17.16 -8.48
CA ARG A 321 40.71 -18.36 -8.18
C ARG A 321 39.72 -18.67 -9.29
N GLU A 322 40.27 -19.11 -10.41
CA GLU A 322 39.54 -19.84 -11.44
C GLU A 322 39.04 -21.17 -10.84
N GLY A 323 37.71 -21.36 -10.76
CA GLY A 323 37.14 -22.69 -10.51
C GLY A 323 36.05 -22.77 -9.44
N GLY A 324 35.77 -21.73 -8.67
CA GLY A 324 34.58 -21.68 -7.81
C GLY A 324 33.45 -20.96 -8.54
N GLU A 325 32.29 -21.60 -8.74
CA GLU A 325 31.07 -20.96 -9.23
C GLU A 325 30.95 -19.57 -8.60
N ALA A 326 31.21 -18.54 -9.41
CA ALA A 326 31.08 -17.16 -8.99
C ALA A 326 29.65 -17.02 -8.49
N GLY A 327 29.48 -16.92 -7.17
CA GLY A 327 28.18 -16.77 -6.52
C GLY A 327 27.61 -15.42 -6.91
N GLY A 328 27.08 -15.35 -8.13
CA GLY A 328 26.72 -14.12 -8.82
C GLY A 328 25.65 -13.41 -8.01
N GLY A 329 26.00 -12.25 -7.45
CA GLY A 329 25.03 -11.35 -6.86
C GLY A 329 24.05 -10.87 -7.92
N CYS A 330 22.91 -10.32 -7.48
CA CYS A 330 22.02 -9.67 -8.43
C CYS A 330 22.65 -8.38 -8.95
N ASP A 331 22.83 -8.26 -10.26
CA ASP A 331 23.41 -7.11 -10.97
C ASP A 331 22.35 -6.13 -11.55
N LYS A 332 21.07 -6.48 -11.40
CA LYS A 332 19.94 -5.68 -11.87
C LYS A 332 19.60 -4.51 -10.94
N PRO A 333 19.19 -3.35 -11.48
CA PRO A 333 18.45 -2.34 -10.76
C PRO A 333 17.23 -2.90 -10.04
N ILE A 334 16.99 -2.43 -8.81
CA ILE A 334 15.86 -2.83 -7.97
C ILE A 334 15.03 -1.61 -7.62
N VAL A 335 13.72 -1.67 -7.80
CA VAL A 335 12.75 -0.68 -7.33
C VAL A 335 11.96 -1.29 -6.18
N LEU A 336 11.97 -0.64 -5.02
CA LEU A 336 11.18 -1.03 -3.85
C LEU A 336 9.93 -0.15 -3.79
N GLN A 337 8.78 -0.70 -4.18
CA GLN A 337 7.49 -0.05 -4.05
C GLN A 337 6.85 -0.38 -2.70
N VAL A 338 6.80 0.63 -1.86
CA VAL A 338 6.25 0.56 -0.52
C VAL A 338 4.81 1.05 -0.57
N THR A 339 3.87 0.16 -0.28
CA THR A 339 2.42 0.48 -0.26
C THR A 339 1.82 0.35 1.14
N ASN A 340 2.65 -0.07 2.10
CA ASN A 340 2.34 -0.26 3.51
C ASN A 340 3.65 -0.31 4.32
N ARG A 341 3.62 -0.77 5.57
CA ARG A 341 4.82 -0.99 6.41
C ARG A 341 5.90 -1.82 5.68
N PHE A 342 7.05 -1.21 5.42
CA PHE A 342 8.21 -1.87 4.80
C PHE A 342 8.80 -3.00 5.67
N ASP A 343 8.58 -2.94 6.98
CA ASP A 343 9.09 -3.86 8.00
C ASP A 343 8.03 -4.89 8.46
N TRP A 344 6.99 -5.13 7.65
CA TRP A 344 5.86 -5.97 8.06
C TRP A 344 6.29 -7.39 8.45
N LYS A 345 5.96 -7.78 9.70
CA LYS A 345 6.25 -9.09 10.32
C LYS A 345 7.74 -9.46 10.41
N VAL A 346 8.66 -8.51 10.19
CA VAL A 346 10.09 -8.74 10.45
C VAL A 346 10.30 -8.99 11.95
N ARG A 347 11.02 -10.06 12.29
CA ARG A 347 11.31 -10.44 13.69
C ARG A 347 12.68 -9.97 14.16
N ASP A 348 13.64 -9.89 13.25
CA ASP A 348 15.02 -9.46 13.47
C ASP A 348 15.23 -8.01 13.00
N THR A 349 14.42 -7.10 13.55
CA THR A 349 14.29 -5.70 13.11
C THR A 349 15.63 -4.98 12.96
N GLY A 350 16.56 -5.16 13.91
CA GLY A 350 17.87 -4.49 13.85
C GLY A 350 18.68 -4.86 12.61
N ALA A 351 18.79 -6.16 12.31
CA ALA A 351 19.49 -6.66 11.12
C ALA A 351 18.79 -6.21 9.83
N TYR A 352 17.46 -6.24 9.81
CA TYR A 352 16.67 -5.79 8.67
C TYR A 352 16.82 -4.29 8.39
N LEU A 353 16.78 -3.44 9.42
CA LEU A 353 17.00 -2.00 9.27
C LEU A 353 18.43 -1.68 8.82
N GLY A 354 19.42 -2.42 9.32
CA GLY A 354 20.79 -2.36 8.82
C GLY A 354 20.86 -2.62 7.31
N LEU A 355 20.21 -3.69 6.85
CA LEU A 355 20.11 -4.02 5.43
C LEU A 355 19.40 -2.93 4.62
N MET A 356 18.26 -2.41 5.09
CA MET A 356 17.51 -1.37 4.38
C MET A 356 18.32 -0.07 4.22
N ARG A 357 19.10 0.32 5.24
CA ARG A 357 20.00 1.48 5.14
C ARG A 357 21.10 1.27 4.10
N ALA A 358 21.71 0.08 4.09
CA ALA A 358 22.70 -0.26 3.08
C ALA A 358 22.09 -0.31 1.67
N ALA A 359 20.86 -0.82 1.54
CA ALA A 359 20.12 -0.80 0.28
C ALA A 359 19.81 0.64 -0.17
N ALA A 360 19.38 1.52 0.73
CA ALA A 360 19.14 2.94 0.41
C ALA A 360 20.41 3.66 -0.08
N ALA A 361 21.58 3.31 0.48
CA ALA A 361 22.87 3.84 0.03
C ALA A 361 23.32 3.28 -1.33
N SER A 362 22.95 2.05 -1.68
CA SER A 362 23.34 1.43 -2.96
C SER A 362 22.75 2.19 -4.14
N PRO A 363 23.53 2.60 -5.17
CA PRO A 363 23.06 3.34 -6.34
C PRO A 363 22.08 2.55 -7.22
N ARG A 364 21.93 1.24 -6.94
CA ARG A 364 21.11 0.30 -7.72
C ARG A 364 19.73 0.04 -7.11
N VAL A 365 19.35 0.79 -6.07
CA VAL A 365 18.06 0.63 -5.39
C VAL A 365 17.25 1.93 -5.42
N TRP A 366 16.11 1.93 -6.09
CA TRP A 366 15.14 3.02 -6.11
C TRP A 366 14.01 2.74 -5.13
N TRP A 367 13.40 3.80 -4.61
CA TRP A 367 12.32 3.75 -3.65
C TRP A 367 11.10 4.44 -4.22
N VAL A 368 9.97 3.76 -4.18
CA VAL A 368 8.67 4.33 -4.50
C VAL A 368 7.79 4.18 -3.27
N THR A 369 7.27 5.28 -2.74
CA THR A 369 6.26 5.25 -1.67
C THR A 369 4.91 5.66 -2.23
N ASN A 370 3.84 4.98 -1.83
CA ASN A 370 2.48 5.29 -2.26
C ASN A 370 1.77 6.31 -1.36
N SER A 371 2.35 6.68 -0.22
CA SER A 371 1.83 7.74 0.63
C SER A 371 2.94 8.53 1.33
N PRO A 372 2.72 9.82 1.66
CA PRO A 372 3.69 10.62 2.40
C PRO A 372 4.01 10.03 3.79
N PHE A 373 3.10 9.26 4.37
CA PHE A 373 3.32 8.60 5.66
C PHE A 373 4.43 7.55 5.62
N GLU A 374 4.59 6.82 4.52
CA GLU A 374 5.57 5.73 4.46
C GLU A 374 7.00 6.25 4.56
N ALA A 375 7.34 7.30 3.81
CA ALA A 375 8.64 7.94 3.89
C ALA A 375 8.89 8.54 5.29
N LEU A 376 7.87 9.18 5.87
CA LEU A 376 7.94 9.68 7.24
C LEU A 376 8.17 8.54 8.25
N TYR A 377 7.45 7.42 8.10
CA TYR A 377 7.60 6.26 8.97
C TYR A 377 8.98 5.63 8.86
N MET A 378 9.55 5.53 7.67
CA MET A 378 10.93 5.07 7.44
C MET A 378 11.94 5.98 8.14
N SER A 379 11.78 7.30 8.03
CA SER A 379 12.68 8.25 8.72
C SER A 379 12.65 8.06 10.24
N TRP A 380 11.50 7.71 10.81
CA TRP A 380 11.37 7.40 12.23
C TRP A 380 12.04 6.08 12.65
N GLN A 381 12.28 5.18 11.69
CA GLN A 381 13.09 3.97 11.90
C GLN A 381 14.58 4.21 11.60
N GLY A 382 14.98 5.47 11.35
CA GLY A 382 16.36 5.82 11.00
C GLY A 382 16.75 5.42 9.58
N LEU A 383 15.77 5.23 8.69
CA LEU A 383 15.98 4.99 7.27
C LEU A 383 15.74 6.29 6.48
N GLU A 384 16.83 6.91 6.04
CA GLU A 384 16.78 8.07 5.15
C GLU A 384 16.79 7.61 3.69
N LEU A 385 15.83 8.10 2.90
CA LEU A 385 15.72 7.75 1.49
C LEU A 385 16.47 8.78 0.62
N PRO A 386 17.22 8.33 -0.41
CA PRO A 386 17.96 9.23 -1.30
C PRO A 386 16.99 10.04 -2.18
N PRO A 387 16.97 11.40 -2.10
CA PRO A 387 15.98 12.22 -2.82
C PRO A 387 15.98 12.02 -4.34
N GLN A 388 17.13 11.74 -4.94
CA GLN A 388 17.27 11.53 -6.39
C GLN A 388 16.72 10.18 -6.85
N ARG A 389 16.52 9.24 -5.92
CA ARG A 389 16.10 7.85 -6.21
C ARG A 389 14.90 7.45 -5.35
N HIS A 390 14.20 8.43 -4.79
CA HIS A 390 12.95 8.27 -4.06
C HIS A 390 11.87 9.11 -4.74
N LEU A 391 10.76 8.48 -5.10
CA LEU A 391 9.56 9.17 -5.55
C LEU A 391 8.35 8.74 -4.72
N MET A 392 7.43 9.68 -4.49
CA MET A 392 6.11 9.38 -3.96
C MET A 392 5.14 9.25 -5.13
N LEU A 393 4.74 8.02 -5.46
CA LEU A 393 3.86 7.69 -6.58
C LEU A 393 2.61 7.00 -6.03
N ARG A 394 1.46 7.66 -6.12
CA ARG A 394 0.19 7.10 -5.64
C ARG A 394 -0.39 6.09 -6.63
N PRO A 395 -1.26 5.17 -6.19
CA PRO A 395 -2.02 4.31 -7.08
C PRO A 395 -2.76 5.10 -8.17
N VAL A 396 -2.77 4.57 -9.40
CA VAL A 396 -3.45 5.15 -10.57
C VAL A 396 -4.97 4.96 -10.55
N GLY A 397 -5.48 4.20 -9.58
CA GLY A 397 -6.90 3.99 -9.33
C GLY A 397 -7.56 3.02 -10.30
N ALA A 398 -6.85 1.96 -10.70
CA ALA A 398 -7.37 0.96 -11.62
C ALA A 398 -8.43 0.07 -10.95
N ALA A 399 -9.71 0.31 -11.27
CA ALA A 399 -10.80 -0.58 -10.88
C ALA A 399 -11.03 -1.61 -11.98
N VAL A 400 -10.56 -2.84 -11.75
CA VAL A 400 -10.50 -3.86 -12.80
C VAL A 400 -11.77 -4.71 -12.90
N LEU A 401 -12.56 -4.75 -11.83
CA LEU A 401 -13.85 -5.43 -11.84
C LEU A 401 -14.91 -4.49 -12.43
N PRO A 402 -15.61 -4.89 -13.51
CA PRO A 402 -16.76 -4.14 -13.96
C PRO A 402 -17.77 -4.09 -12.82
N PRO A 403 -18.45 -2.95 -12.62
CA PRO A 403 -19.46 -2.87 -11.60
C PRO A 403 -20.57 -3.88 -11.95
N PRO A 404 -21.03 -4.70 -11.00
CA PRO A 404 -22.12 -5.62 -11.28
C PRO A 404 -23.34 -4.80 -11.71
N PRO A 405 -24.12 -5.30 -12.70
CA PRO A 405 -25.32 -4.59 -13.14
C PRO A 405 -26.21 -4.32 -11.93
N LEU A 406 -26.77 -3.10 -11.89
CA LEU A 406 -27.81 -2.79 -10.92
C LEU A 406 -28.97 -3.75 -11.21
N PRO A 407 -29.51 -4.46 -10.20
CA PRO A 407 -30.70 -5.26 -10.42
C PRO A 407 -31.77 -4.34 -11.02
N ALA A 408 -32.18 -4.62 -12.27
CA ALA A 408 -33.26 -3.88 -12.90
C ALA A 408 -34.47 -4.01 -11.96
N GLY A 409 -35.09 -2.89 -11.60
CA GLY A 409 -36.11 -2.80 -10.55
C GLY A 409 -37.45 -3.51 -10.83
N GLY A 410 -37.43 -4.76 -11.30
CA GLY A 410 -38.59 -5.63 -11.45
C GLY A 410 -38.12 -7.10 -11.49
N SER A 411 -38.73 -8.07 -10.83
CA SER A 411 -39.98 -8.13 -10.09
C SER A 411 -39.80 -9.13 -8.93
N GLY A 412 -40.13 -8.73 -7.70
CA GLY A 412 -40.29 -9.68 -6.58
C GLY A 412 -39.21 -9.64 -5.50
N GLY A 413 -38.09 -8.95 -5.71
CA GLY A 413 -36.96 -8.96 -4.78
C GLY A 413 -36.51 -7.60 -4.26
N GLY A 414 -37.42 -6.63 -4.05
CA GLY A 414 -37.14 -5.37 -3.31
C GLY A 414 -35.79 -4.69 -3.59
N GLY A 415 -35.31 -4.74 -4.85
CA GLY A 415 -33.98 -4.29 -5.21
C GLY A 415 -33.89 -2.78 -5.08
N LEU A 416 -33.32 -2.31 -3.97
CA LEU A 416 -33.07 -0.89 -3.74
C LEU A 416 -32.19 -0.34 -4.87
N ASP A 417 -32.62 0.75 -5.49
CA ASP A 417 -31.79 1.51 -6.42
C ASP A 417 -30.53 1.95 -5.66
N ARG A 418 -29.35 1.41 -6.04
CA ARG A 418 -28.11 1.71 -5.31
C ARG A 418 -27.81 3.20 -5.29
N SER A 419 -28.18 3.94 -6.34
CA SER A 419 -27.97 5.39 -6.42
C SER A 419 -28.69 6.15 -5.30
N SER A 420 -29.75 5.56 -4.75
CA SER A 420 -30.53 6.09 -3.64
C SER A 420 -29.99 5.69 -2.25
N THR A 421 -29.00 4.81 -2.16
CA THR A 421 -28.49 4.26 -0.89
C THR A 421 -27.03 4.61 -0.64
N PHE A 422 -26.62 4.54 0.62
CA PHE A 422 -25.22 4.61 1.03
C PHE A 422 -24.64 3.21 1.26
N ALA A 423 -23.35 3.02 1.01
CA ALA A 423 -22.66 1.79 1.32
C ALA A 423 -21.81 1.91 2.60
N VAL A 424 -21.74 0.83 3.37
CA VAL A 424 -20.75 0.62 4.44
C VAL A 424 -20.05 -0.71 4.21
N VAL A 425 -18.72 -0.70 4.14
CA VAL A 425 -17.92 -1.92 3.97
C VAL A 425 -17.31 -2.33 5.30
N VAL A 426 -17.71 -3.50 5.78
CA VAL A 426 -17.16 -4.15 6.97
C VAL A 426 -16.18 -5.22 6.54
N LYS A 427 -14.93 -5.15 6.98
CA LYS A 427 -13.96 -6.22 6.74
C LYS A 427 -14.15 -7.34 7.78
N GLY A 428 -14.79 -8.44 7.38
CA GLY A 428 -15.21 -9.54 8.27
C GLY A 428 -14.13 -10.19 9.15
N ASN A 429 -12.86 -10.17 8.75
CA ASN A 429 -11.77 -10.91 9.42
C ASN A 429 -11.02 -10.14 10.51
N ARG A 430 -11.51 -8.98 10.98
CA ARG A 430 -10.85 -8.24 12.05
C ARG A 430 -11.68 -8.29 13.33
N ALA A 431 -11.04 -8.70 14.42
CA ALA A 431 -11.63 -8.68 15.76
C ALA A 431 -12.09 -7.28 16.18
N LYS A 432 -11.53 -6.22 15.56
CA LYS A 432 -11.91 -4.82 15.74
C LYS A 432 -11.89 -4.06 14.41
N HIS A 433 -13.05 -3.78 13.81
CA HIS A 433 -13.18 -2.95 12.62
C HIS A 433 -14.07 -1.75 12.95
N PRO A 434 -13.61 -0.50 12.79
CA PRO A 434 -14.36 0.65 13.26
C PRO A 434 -15.71 0.80 12.57
N ASP A 435 -15.80 0.46 11.28
CA ASP A 435 -17.11 0.48 10.61
C ASP A 435 -18.10 -0.49 11.26
N ARG A 436 -17.65 -1.67 11.66
CA ARG A 436 -18.53 -2.66 12.31
C ARG A 436 -18.88 -2.28 13.74
N ASP A 437 -17.88 -1.87 14.51
CA ASP A 437 -17.97 -1.79 15.96
C ASP A 437 -18.33 -0.38 16.46
N VAL A 438 -18.17 0.64 15.61
CA VAL A 438 -18.48 2.05 15.93
C VAL A 438 -19.53 2.59 14.99
N LEU A 439 -19.34 2.52 13.67
CA LEU A 439 -20.23 3.16 12.70
C LEU A 439 -21.62 2.49 12.65
N LEU A 440 -21.70 1.18 12.41
CA LEU A 440 -22.99 0.49 12.27
C LEU A 440 -23.90 0.63 13.52
N PRO A 441 -23.41 0.50 14.77
CA PRO A 441 -24.23 0.75 15.96
C PRO A 441 -24.77 2.19 16.06
N GLN A 442 -24.08 3.17 15.49
CA GLN A 442 -24.53 4.56 15.49
C GLN A 442 -25.55 4.80 14.39
N LEU A 443 -25.33 4.28 13.18
CA LEU A 443 -26.30 4.35 12.08
C LEU A 443 -27.65 3.72 12.48
N ARG A 444 -27.64 2.61 13.23
CA ARG A 444 -28.88 2.03 13.80
C ARG A 444 -29.56 2.96 14.81
N ARG A 445 -28.78 3.60 15.70
CA ARG A 445 -29.33 4.55 16.69
C ARG A 445 -29.95 5.77 16.04
N LEU A 446 -29.40 6.23 14.92
CA LEU A 446 -29.94 7.33 14.12
C LEU A 446 -31.16 6.94 13.26
N GLY A 447 -31.62 5.67 13.31
CA GLY A 447 -32.73 5.19 12.49
C GLY A 447 -32.39 5.09 10.99
N LEU A 448 -31.10 5.12 10.62
CA LEU A 448 -30.64 5.05 9.22
C LEU A 448 -30.50 3.61 8.72
N MET A 449 -30.66 2.64 9.62
CA MET A 449 -30.67 1.21 9.33
C MET A 449 -31.90 0.58 9.98
N PRO A 450 -32.49 -0.46 9.36
CA PRO A 450 -33.53 -1.24 9.99
C PRO A 450 -33.06 -1.75 11.35
N SER A 451 -33.89 -1.61 12.38
CA SER A 451 -33.64 -2.30 13.64
C SER A 451 -33.61 -3.79 13.34
N ARG A 452 -32.56 -4.49 13.80
CA ARG A 452 -32.58 -5.96 13.83
C ARG A 452 -33.67 -6.33 14.84
N SER A 453 -34.91 -6.45 14.37
CA SER A 453 -35.94 -7.17 15.11
C SER A 453 -35.40 -8.58 15.26
N GLY A 454 -34.80 -8.87 16.41
CA GLY A 454 -34.36 -10.21 16.76
C GLY A 454 -35.59 -11.10 16.72
N GLY A 455 -35.64 -12.03 15.76
CA GLY A 455 -36.81 -12.86 15.58
C GLY A 455 -36.78 -13.62 14.27
N SER A 456 -36.11 -14.77 14.28
CA SER A 456 -36.50 -15.87 13.43
C SER A 456 -37.85 -16.41 13.94
N SER A 457 -38.96 -15.80 13.56
CA SER A 457 -40.28 -16.45 13.72
C SER A 457 -41.40 -15.66 13.03
N SER A 458 -41.96 -16.33 12.02
CA SER A 458 -43.39 -16.38 11.69
C SER A 458 -44.17 -15.07 11.54
N SER A 459 -44.35 -14.69 10.28
CA SER A 459 -45.68 -14.52 9.65
C SER A 459 -46.85 -14.26 10.60
N SER A 460 -47.07 -13.00 10.94
CA SER A 460 -48.41 -12.52 11.33
C SER A 460 -48.59 -11.15 10.69
N SER A 461 -49.18 -11.19 9.51
CA SER A 461 -49.59 -10.05 8.71
C SER A 461 -50.75 -9.32 9.40
N THR A 462 -50.45 -8.40 10.30
CA THR A 462 -51.44 -7.39 10.69
C THR A 462 -51.15 -6.12 9.91
N ALA A 463 -52.00 -5.87 8.91
CA ALA A 463 -51.94 -4.81 7.91
C ALA A 463 -52.17 -3.40 8.50
N GLY A 464 -51.33 -2.97 9.43
CA GLY A 464 -51.26 -1.59 9.93
C GLY A 464 -50.16 -0.83 9.18
N GLY A 465 -50.53 -0.12 8.12
CA GLY A 465 -49.64 0.54 7.15
C GLY A 465 -48.71 1.62 7.73
N ARG A 466 -47.62 1.21 8.38
CA ARG A 466 -46.42 2.06 8.44
C ARG A 466 -45.74 2.01 7.08
N ILE A 467 -45.85 3.10 6.33
CA ILE A 467 -45.10 3.36 5.11
C ILE A 467 -43.66 2.93 5.34
N GLY A 468 -43.25 1.85 4.64
CA GLY A 468 -42.00 1.15 4.89
C GLY A 468 -40.81 2.07 4.69
N GLN A 469 -40.18 2.45 5.79
CA GLN A 469 -38.96 3.25 5.77
C GLN A 469 -37.87 2.43 5.08
N GLN A 470 -37.56 2.76 3.83
CA GLN A 470 -36.56 2.07 3.04
C GLN A 470 -35.19 2.19 3.72
N ALA A 471 -34.44 1.09 3.73
CA ALA A 471 -33.11 1.07 4.32
C ALA A 471 -32.18 2.01 3.52
N LEU A 472 -31.72 3.08 4.16
CA LEU A 472 -30.84 4.06 3.53
C LEU A 472 -29.39 3.56 3.37
N VAL A 473 -29.01 2.53 4.13
CA VAL A 473 -27.66 1.98 4.18
C VAL A 473 -27.64 0.52 3.78
N HIS A 474 -26.79 0.20 2.80
CA HIS A 474 -26.42 -1.15 2.41
C HIS A 474 -25.07 -1.53 3.05
N VAL A 475 -25.01 -2.70 3.68
CA VAL A 475 -23.80 -3.17 4.39
C VAL A 475 -23.19 -4.35 3.65
N TYR A 476 -21.90 -4.22 3.33
CA TYR A 476 -21.11 -5.29 2.72
C TYR A 476 -20.14 -5.87 3.74
N ASP A 477 -20.15 -7.18 3.97
CA ASP A 477 -19.32 -7.84 4.99
C ASP A 477 -18.13 -8.64 4.44
N ARG A 478 -18.21 -9.07 3.17
CA ARG A 478 -17.19 -9.90 2.52
C ARG A 478 -16.97 -9.55 1.05
N GLN A 479 -18.05 -9.43 0.28
CA GLN A 479 -18.00 -9.22 -1.16
C GLN A 479 -18.89 -8.05 -1.53
N TYR A 480 -18.28 -6.98 -2.04
CA TYR A 480 -19.00 -5.81 -2.52
C TYR A 480 -18.85 -5.59 -4.03
N GLY A 481 -18.21 -6.51 -4.75
CA GLY A 481 -18.00 -6.39 -6.21
C GLY A 481 -16.90 -5.39 -6.60
N GLY A 482 -16.10 -4.93 -5.65
CA GLY A 482 -15.01 -3.97 -5.90
C GLY A 482 -15.46 -2.51 -5.91
N PRO A 483 -14.52 -1.56 -6.04
CA PRO A 483 -14.80 -0.14 -5.86
C PRO A 483 -15.75 0.45 -6.91
N ALA A 484 -15.75 -0.08 -8.13
CA ALA A 484 -16.70 0.31 -9.16
C ALA A 484 -18.16 0.05 -8.74
N ALA A 485 -18.42 -1.07 -8.06
CA ALA A 485 -19.73 -1.37 -7.50
C ALA A 485 -20.12 -0.37 -6.40
N LEU A 486 -19.18 -0.03 -5.51
CA LEU A 486 -19.39 0.98 -4.47
C LEU A 486 -19.66 2.36 -5.05
N ALA A 487 -19.07 2.70 -6.19
CA ALA A 487 -19.31 3.97 -6.87
C ALA A 487 -20.75 4.12 -7.37
N GLN A 488 -21.52 3.02 -7.51
CA GLN A 488 -22.94 3.08 -7.85
C GLN A 488 -23.81 3.56 -6.68
N HIS A 489 -23.29 3.55 -5.45
CA HIS A 489 -23.99 4.12 -4.29
C HIS A 489 -23.90 5.64 -4.27
N ARG A 490 -24.84 6.28 -3.58
CA ARG A 490 -24.81 7.74 -3.35
C ARG A 490 -23.51 8.19 -2.69
N GLY A 491 -23.03 7.40 -1.73
CA GLY A 491 -21.73 7.56 -1.11
C GLY A 491 -21.37 6.36 -0.24
N VAL A 492 -20.10 6.27 0.15
CA VAL A 492 -19.56 5.25 1.05
C VAL A 492 -19.26 5.89 2.39
N VAL A 493 -19.96 5.49 3.45
CA VAL A 493 -19.70 5.98 4.81
C VAL A 493 -18.59 5.14 5.42
N HIS A 494 -17.51 5.79 5.83
CA HIS A 494 -16.29 5.10 6.26
C HIS A 494 -15.61 5.77 7.44
N LEU A 495 -15.12 4.95 8.38
CA LEU A 495 -14.21 5.35 9.45
C LEU A 495 -12.79 4.89 9.10
N PRO A 496 -11.87 5.84 8.79
CA PRO A 496 -10.49 5.50 8.44
C PRO A 496 -9.80 4.59 9.45
N TYR A 497 -9.23 3.48 8.97
CA TYR A 497 -8.50 2.51 9.81
C TYR A 497 -7.06 2.26 9.35
N GLN A 498 -6.66 2.77 8.19
CA GLN A 498 -5.30 2.86 7.67
C GLN A 498 -5.05 4.27 7.11
N MET A 499 -3.78 4.67 6.98
CA MET A 499 -3.40 6.00 6.45
C MET A 499 -3.82 6.20 5.00
N SER A 500 -3.84 5.11 4.25
CA SER A 500 -4.21 5.00 2.86
C SER A 500 -4.69 3.58 2.62
N ILE A 501 -5.65 3.39 1.72
CA ILE A 501 -6.02 2.08 1.19
C ILE A 501 -6.16 2.20 -0.32
N MET A 502 -5.78 1.14 -1.04
CA MET A 502 -5.93 1.09 -2.49
C MET A 502 -7.36 1.34 -2.96
N GLY A 503 -8.34 0.75 -2.27
CA GLY A 503 -9.75 0.93 -2.57
C GLY A 503 -10.22 2.39 -2.55
N MET A 504 -9.49 3.29 -1.86
CA MET A 504 -9.79 4.73 -1.88
C MET A 504 -9.57 5.30 -3.28
N TYR A 505 -8.38 5.08 -3.86
CA TYR A 505 -8.02 5.57 -5.18
C TYR A 505 -8.89 4.97 -6.28
N GLU A 506 -9.14 3.67 -6.19
CA GLU A 506 -10.02 2.95 -7.12
C GLU A 506 -11.46 3.47 -7.06
N LEU A 507 -12.00 3.74 -5.86
CA LEU A 507 -13.35 4.31 -5.70
C LEU A 507 -13.42 5.73 -6.28
N LEU A 508 -12.47 6.59 -5.94
CA LEU A 508 -12.44 7.97 -6.44
C LEU A 508 -12.29 8.01 -7.97
N ALA A 509 -11.48 7.12 -8.53
CA ALA A 509 -11.30 7.01 -9.98
C ALA A 509 -12.59 6.56 -10.66
N ALA A 510 -13.36 5.68 -10.02
CA ALA A 510 -14.69 5.29 -10.46
C ALA A 510 -15.76 6.38 -10.23
N GLY A 511 -15.39 7.53 -9.66
CA GLY A 511 -16.32 8.62 -9.33
C GLY A 511 -17.26 8.28 -8.18
N GLY A 512 -16.83 7.44 -7.24
CA GLY A 512 -17.50 7.28 -5.96
C GLY A 512 -17.18 8.43 -5.00
N VAL A 513 -17.96 8.54 -3.92
CA VAL A 513 -17.85 9.60 -2.92
C VAL A 513 -17.69 8.96 -1.54
N TYR A 514 -16.72 9.40 -0.75
CA TYR A 514 -16.63 9.01 0.66
C TYR A 514 -17.26 10.06 1.58
N LEU A 515 -17.96 9.57 2.60
CA LEU A 515 -18.40 10.34 3.76
C LEU A 515 -17.52 9.94 4.95
N LEU A 516 -16.72 10.89 5.43
CA LEU A 516 -15.67 10.66 6.42
C LEU A 516 -15.83 11.60 7.63
N PRO A 517 -15.52 11.15 8.86
CA PRO A 517 -15.47 12.07 9.98
C PRO A 517 -14.38 13.12 9.71
N SER A 518 -14.64 14.37 10.06
CA SER A 518 -13.64 15.44 10.00
C SER A 518 -12.41 15.08 10.83
N PRO A 519 -11.24 15.70 10.58
CA PRO A 519 -10.04 15.44 11.39
C PRO A 519 -10.26 15.63 12.90
N GLY A 520 -11.09 16.60 13.28
CA GLY A 520 -11.46 16.87 14.67
C GLY A 520 -12.32 15.76 15.25
N PHE A 521 -13.40 15.40 14.57
CA PHE A 521 -14.32 14.37 15.04
C PHE A 521 -13.69 12.97 15.04
N PHE A 522 -12.87 12.65 14.04
CA PHE A 522 -12.09 11.40 13.98
C PHE A 522 -11.22 11.21 15.22
N ARG A 523 -10.56 12.28 15.70
CA ARG A 523 -9.76 12.23 16.94
C ARG A 523 -10.61 11.91 18.16
N GLN A 524 -11.78 12.55 18.28
CA GLN A 524 -12.72 12.30 19.39
C GLN A 524 -13.22 10.85 19.36
N LEU A 525 -13.65 10.37 18.19
CA LEU A 525 -14.09 8.99 17.99
C LEU A 525 -12.99 7.99 18.37
N ARG A 526 -11.75 8.22 17.93
CA ARG A 526 -10.63 7.33 18.24
C ARG A 526 -10.34 7.30 19.74
N GLN A 527 -10.35 8.44 20.41
CA GLN A 527 -10.15 8.52 21.86
C GLN A 527 -11.24 7.76 22.63
N LYS A 528 -12.51 7.92 22.21
CA LYS A 528 -13.66 7.27 22.84
C LYS A 528 -13.70 5.76 22.61
N HIS A 529 -13.43 5.31 21.38
CA HIS A 529 -13.68 3.92 20.95
C HIS A 529 -12.40 3.08 20.75
N ARG A 530 -11.21 3.68 20.89
CA ARG A 530 -9.90 3.01 20.80
C ARG A 530 -9.71 2.15 19.53
N PHE A 531 -10.06 2.67 18.37
CA PHE A 531 -9.82 2.03 17.06
C PHE A 531 -8.64 2.65 16.31
N ALA A 532 -8.38 2.20 15.07
CA ALA A 532 -7.37 2.78 14.17
C ALA A 532 -5.96 2.80 14.79
N THR A 533 -5.52 1.68 15.38
CA THR A 533 -4.20 1.56 16.03
C THR A 533 -3.04 1.88 15.10
N ALA A 534 -3.19 1.70 13.79
CA ALA A 534 -2.22 2.11 12.78
C ALA A 534 -1.88 3.61 12.84
N PHE A 535 -2.78 4.46 13.35
CA PHE A 535 -2.57 5.89 13.47
C PHE A 535 -1.84 6.30 14.76
N VAL A 536 -1.70 5.40 15.73
CA VAL A 536 -1.12 5.73 17.04
C VAL A 536 0.30 6.32 16.90
N PRO A 537 1.24 5.71 16.14
CA PRO A 537 2.58 6.30 16.00
C PRO A 537 2.56 7.72 15.44
N LEU A 538 1.70 7.97 14.44
CA LEU A 538 1.57 9.28 13.81
C LEU A 538 1.00 10.33 14.77
N LEU A 539 -0.08 9.98 15.44
CA LEU A 539 -0.82 10.91 16.27
C LEU A 539 -0.13 11.20 17.59
N SER A 540 0.54 10.20 18.18
CA SER A 540 1.38 10.41 19.36
C SER A 540 2.52 11.38 19.04
N ARG A 541 3.19 11.21 17.90
CA ARG A 541 4.23 12.14 17.46
C ARG A 541 3.69 13.52 17.07
N ALA A 542 2.48 13.61 16.52
CA ALA A 542 1.84 14.87 16.22
C ALA A 542 1.41 15.68 17.45
N ALA A 543 1.24 15.02 18.60
CA ALA A 543 1.01 15.69 19.88
C ALA A 543 2.28 16.33 20.45
N VAL A 544 3.47 15.80 20.10
CA VAL A 544 4.76 16.32 20.56
C VAL A 544 5.11 17.60 19.80
N ARG A 545 5.46 18.65 20.56
CA ARG A 545 5.96 19.91 20.00
C ARG A 545 7.38 19.70 19.48
N ARG A 546 7.63 20.09 18.22
CA ARG A 546 8.96 20.04 17.60
C ARG A 546 9.84 21.15 18.16
N ARG A 547 11.16 21.06 17.93
CA ARG A 547 12.16 22.07 18.36
C ARG A 547 11.88 23.47 17.80
N ASP A 548 11.29 23.55 16.61
CA ASP A 548 10.85 24.78 15.96
C ASP A 548 9.55 25.37 16.55
N GLY A 549 9.01 24.76 17.62
CA GLY A 549 7.75 25.18 18.25
C GLY A 549 6.49 24.72 17.52
N GLY A 550 6.63 24.14 16.31
CA GLY A 550 5.53 23.63 15.50
C GLY A 550 5.04 22.25 15.96
N ARG A 551 3.87 21.85 15.44
CA ARG A 551 3.35 20.48 15.57
C ARG A 551 3.35 19.81 14.20
N LEU A 552 3.56 18.50 14.17
CA LEU A 552 3.43 17.74 12.93
C LEU A 552 1.98 17.85 12.44
N ASN A 553 1.79 18.37 11.22
CA ASN A 553 0.49 18.37 10.58
C ASN A 553 0.14 16.96 10.09
N TRP A 554 -0.42 16.13 10.99
CA TRP A 554 -0.70 14.72 10.69
C TRP A 554 -1.66 14.51 9.52
N THR A 555 -2.56 15.46 9.20
CA THR A 555 -3.51 15.30 8.08
C THR A 555 -2.80 15.30 6.73
N ALA A 556 -1.66 15.98 6.61
CA ALA A 556 -0.80 15.91 5.42
C ALA A 556 -0.16 14.53 5.21
N TYR A 557 -0.27 13.62 6.18
CA TYR A 557 0.25 12.25 6.11
C TYR A 557 -0.87 11.21 6.08
N VAL A 558 -2.13 11.62 5.96
CA VAL A 558 -3.28 10.72 5.91
C VAL A 558 -4.07 11.04 4.67
N GLU A 559 -4.11 10.11 3.71
CA GLU A 559 -4.68 10.36 2.39
C GLU A 559 -6.16 10.75 2.45
N TRP A 560 -6.90 10.26 3.45
CA TRP A 560 -8.29 10.65 3.73
C TRP A 560 -8.49 12.15 4.01
N TYR A 561 -7.44 12.84 4.44
CA TYR A 561 -7.43 14.26 4.81
C TYR A 561 -6.38 15.06 4.04
N HIS A 562 -5.77 14.45 3.02
CA HIS A 562 -4.75 15.11 2.24
C HIS A 562 -5.39 16.18 1.33
N PRO A 563 -4.80 17.39 1.22
CA PRO A 563 -5.37 18.49 0.43
C PRO A 563 -5.72 18.10 -1.02
N ASP A 564 -4.92 17.23 -1.64
CA ASP A 564 -5.16 16.74 -3.00
C ASP A 564 -6.54 16.07 -3.19
N PHE A 565 -7.12 15.51 -2.13
CA PHE A 565 -8.40 14.80 -2.14
C PHE A 565 -9.51 15.50 -1.38
N GLU A 566 -9.22 16.59 -0.67
CA GLU A 566 -10.19 17.29 0.20
C GLU A 566 -11.49 17.63 -0.55
N GLN A 567 -11.37 18.14 -1.78
CA GLN A 567 -12.52 18.51 -2.59
C GLN A 567 -13.38 17.30 -3.01
N ALA A 568 -12.81 16.11 -3.09
CA ALA A 568 -13.48 14.87 -3.48
C ALA A 568 -14.23 14.17 -2.32
N MET A 569 -13.96 14.57 -1.08
CA MET A 569 -14.53 13.96 0.12
C MET A 569 -15.67 14.80 0.71
N VAL A 570 -16.60 14.15 1.41
CA VAL A 570 -17.60 14.81 2.25
C VAL A 570 -17.23 14.56 3.71
N TYR A 571 -16.95 15.63 4.46
CA TYR A 571 -16.61 15.55 5.87
C TYR A 571 -17.81 15.83 6.77
N TRP A 572 -17.83 15.20 7.95
CA TRP A 572 -18.85 15.44 8.97
C TRP A 572 -18.23 15.50 10.38
N ASP A 573 -18.72 16.42 11.20
CA ASP A 573 -18.23 16.80 12.53
C ASP A 573 -19.04 16.18 13.67
N SER A 574 -20.23 15.63 13.39
CA SER A 574 -21.06 14.93 14.38
C SER A 574 -21.98 13.87 13.75
N TRP A 575 -22.53 12.97 14.56
CA TRP A 575 -23.45 11.94 14.10
C TRP A 575 -24.75 12.53 13.53
N GLU A 576 -25.20 13.65 14.07
CA GLU A 576 -26.37 14.40 13.62
C GLU A 576 -26.13 15.01 12.24
N GLN A 577 -24.96 15.63 12.01
CA GLN A 577 -24.60 16.13 10.69
C GLN A 577 -24.50 15.00 9.65
N LEU A 578 -23.99 13.82 10.05
CA LEU A 578 -24.00 12.64 9.17
C LEU A 578 -25.44 12.24 8.80
N GLN A 579 -26.38 12.28 9.76
CA GLN A 579 -27.80 12.01 9.51
C GLN A 579 -28.40 13.02 8.52
N GLU A 580 -28.12 14.32 8.70
CA GLU A 580 -28.56 15.39 7.78
C GLU A 580 -28.00 15.19 6.37
N LEU A 581 -26.70 14.90 6.25
CA LEU A 581 -26.06 14.63 4.96
C LEU A 581 -26.68 13.41 4.27
N MET A 582 -27.02 12.37 5.02
CA MET A 582 -27.64 11.16 4.46
C MET A 582 -29.11 11.38 4.09
N ALA A 583 -29.81 12.28 4.77
CA ALA A 583 -31.20 12.63 4.47
C ALA A 583 -31.38 13.48 3.20
N ARG A 584 -30.31 14.11 2.68
CA ARG A 584 -30.33 14.83 1.40
C ARG A 584 -30.83 13.91 0.28
N PRO A 585 -31.54 14.43 -0.73
CA PRO A 585 -32.05 13.59 -1.81
C PRO A 585 -30.90 13.10 -2.73
N PRO A 586 -31.11 12.01 -3.51
CA PRO A 586 -30.10 11.47 -4.42
C PRO A 586 -29.62 12.46 -5.50
N ASP A 587 -30.47 13.41 -5.89
CA ASP A 587 -30.23 14.42 -6.92
C ASP A 587 -29.64 15.73 -6.36
N ASP A 588 -29.29 15.79 -5.07
CA ASP A 588 -28.61 16.94 -4.49
C ASP A 588 -27.32 17.27 -5.28
N PRO A 589 -27.13 18.53 -5.74
CA PRO A 589 -25.97 18.94 -6.54
C PRO A 589 -24.62 18.64 -5.89
N LEU A 590 -24.57 18.53 -4.56
CA LEU A 590 -23.38 18.12 -3.81
C LEU A 590 -22.80 16.81 -4.33
N TRP A 591 -23.64 15.80 -4.59
CA TRP A 591 -23.17 14.48 -4.99
C TRP A 591 -22.50 14.53 -6.36
N ALA A 592 -23.15 15.16 -7.34
CA ALA A 592 -22.59 15.34 -8.68
C ALA A 592 -21.26 16.11 -8.63
N ALA A 593 -21.19 17.20 -7.86
CA ALA A 593 -19.98 18.00 -7.68
C ALA A 593 -18.84 17.18 -7.05
N LYS A 594 -19.12 16.38 -6.01
CA LYS A 594 -18.11 15.53 -5.35
C LYS A 594 -17.59 14.42 -6.25
N ARG A 595 -18.45 13.78 -7.04
CA ARG A 595 -18.04 12.78 -8.04
C ARG A 595 -17.14 13.38 -9.12
N ALA A 596 -17.47 14.59 -9.60
CA ALA A 596 -16.64 15.31 -10.57
C ALA A 596 -15.27 15.66 -9.97
N ALA A 597 -15.23 16.17 -8.73
CA ALA A 597 -14.00 16.46 -8.01
C ALA A 597 -13.13 15.21 -7.79
N ALA A 598 -13.74 14.06 -7.47
CA ALA A 598 -13.05 12.78 -7.31
C ALA A 598 -12.34 12.34 -8.61
N ARG A 599 -13.04 12.35 -9.74
CA ARG A 599 -12.46 12.02 -11.05
C ARG A 599 -11.35 12.98 -11.44
N ALA A 600 -11.54 14.28 -11.22
CA ALA A 600 -10.52 15.30 -11.53
C ALA A 600 -9.26 15.12 -10.67
N ALA A 601 -9.41 14.85 -9.36
CA ALA A 601 -8.28 14.57 -8.48
C ALA A 601 -7.52 13.32 -8.93
N MET A 602 -8.22 12.23 -9.24
CA MET A 602 -7.58 11.00 -9.72
C MET A 602 -6.95 11.14 -11.10
N GLY A 603 -7.51 11.96 -11.99
CA GLY A 603 -6.87 12.29 -13.27
C GLY A 603 -5.48 12.93 -13.07
N ARG A 604 -5.36 13.90 -12.15
CA ARG A 604 -4.07 14.52 -11.79
C ARG A 604 -3.09 13.51 -11.18
N VAL A 605 -3.57 12.72 -10.22
CA VAL A 605 -2.77 11.68 -9.55
C VAL A 605 -2.22 10.69 -10.56
N ARG A 606 -3.09 10.18 -11.45
CA ARG A 606 -2.71 9.22 -12.49
C ARG A 606 -1.65 9.77 -13.43
N ALA A 607 -1.84 10.99 -13.93
CA ALA A 607 -0.86 11.63 -14.81
C ALA A 607 0.52 11.75 -14.14
N ALA A 608 0.55 12.25 -12.89
CA ALA A 608 1.78 12.40 -12.12
C ALA A 608 2.45 11.04 -11.82
N SER A 609 1.68 10.03 -11.41
CA SER A 609 2.20 8.69 -11.11
C SER A 609 2.76 8.00 -12.37
N LEU A 610 2.07 8.07 -13.51
CA LEU A 610 2.56 7.49 -14.77
C LEU A 610 3.84 8.18 -15.26
N GLN A 611 3.92 9.50 -15.14
CA GLN A 611 5.15 10.25 -15.45
C GLN A 611 6.30 9.84 -14.51
N GLY A 612 6.03 9.74 -13.21
CA GLY A 612 7.01 9.31 -12.22
C GLY A 612 7.51 7.88 -12.45
N TRP A 613 6.62 6.95 -12.77
CA TRP A 613 6.98 5.57 -13.13
C TRP A 613 7.86 5.52 -14.38
N ARG A 614 7.53 6.29 -15.42
CA ARG A 614 8.39 6.42 -16.61
C ARG A 614 9.79 6.91 -16.24
N GLY A 615 9.88 7.92 -15.37
CA GLY A 615 11.15 8.44 -14.87
C GLY A 615 11.98 7.40 -14.11
N VAL A 616 11.37 6.73 -13.11
CA VAL A 616 12.05 5.71 -12.30
C VAL A 616 12.55 4.54 -13.14
N LEU A 617 11.69 4.00 -14.01
CA LEU A 617 12.05 2.85 -14.84
C LEU A 617 13.10 3.21 -15.89
N GLY A 618 13.02 4.42 -16.48
CA GLY A 618 14.03 4.92 -17.40
C GLY A 618 15.41 5.06 -16.74
N GLN A 619 15.46 5.64 -15.54
CA GLN A 619 16.70 5.76 -14.77
C GLN A 619 17.26 4.39 -14.34
N ALA A 620 16.40 3.49 -13.87
CA ALA A 620 16.79 2.14 -13.50
C ALA A 620 17.36 1.38 -14.72
N ALA A 621 16.66 1.38 -15.86
CA ALA A 621 17.13 0.73 -17.07
C ALA A 621 18.45 1.33 -17.59
N ALA A 622 18.61 2.65 -17.55
CA ALA A 622 19.87 3.29 -17.91
C ALA A 622 21.04 2.82 -17.00
N ALA A 623 20.80 2.67 -15.70
CA ALA A 623 21.79 2.14 -14.78
C ALA A 623 22.14 0.67 -15.06
N ALA A 624 21.18 -0.16 -15.51
CA ALA A 624 21.47 -1.53 -15.96
C ALA A 624 22.44 -1.53 -17.14
N CYS A 625 22.22 -0.68 -18.15
CA CYS A 625 23.09 -0.61 -19.32
C CYS A 625 24.49 -0.06 -18.96
N ALA A 626 24.59 0.90 -18.03
CA ALA A 626 25.87 1.47 -17.62
C ALA A 626 26.77 0.46 -16.87
N GLY A 627 26.17 -0.39 -16.04
CA GLY A 627 26.90 -1.43 -15.29
C GLY A 627 27.55 -2.50 -16.18
N ALA A 628 26.98 -2.75 -17.37
CA ALA A 628 27.51 -3.74 -18.31
C ALA A 628 28.79 -3.30 -19.03
N GLY A 629 29.05 -1.98 -19.14
CA GLY A 629 30.18 -1.44 -19.92
C GLY A 629 31.45 -1.13 -19.13
N GLY A 630 31.37 -1.02 -17.79
CA GLY A 630 32.46 -0.51 -16.95
C GLY A 630 33.49 -1.54 -16.45
N GLY A 631 33.33 -2.83 -16.78
CA GLY A 631 34.16 -3.91 -16.24
C GLY A 631 35.32 -4.38 -17.13
N GLY A 632 35.58 -3.71 -18.27
CA GLY A 632 36.52 -4.18 -19.29
C GLY A 632 37.53 -3.15 -19.80
N ALA A 633 37.80 -2.08 -19.05
CA ALA A 633 38.82 -1.09 -19.37
C ALA A 633 40.00 -1.15 -18.39
#